data_AF-A0ABD0QQ95-F1
#
_entry.id   AF-A0ABD0QQ95-F1
#
_cell.length_a   1.000
_cell.length_b   1.000
_cell.length_c   1.000
_cell.angle_alpha   90.00
_cell.angle_beta   90.00
_cell.angle_gamma   90.00
#
_symmetry.space_group_name_H-M   'P 1'
#
loop_
_entity.id
_entity.type
_entity.pdbx_description
1 polymer ?
#
loop_
_entity_poly.entity_id
_entity_poly.type
_entity_poly.pdbx_seq_one_letter_code
_entity_poly.pdbx_strand_id
1 'polypeptide(L)'
;MCLILRSQAGVVDDFSQVDRCKDFLYMGTPPRGYLSTSLKKICQRYVDKPRYVTLYDPQKHIPVYSAYIFKKSDGEKRVDIPWMFEPQ
;
A
#
# COMPACT_ATOMS: atom_id res chain seq x y z
N MET A 1 -19.11 11.80 17.96
CA MET A 1 -17.69 12.16 17.74
C MET A 1 -17.19 11.26 16.61
N CYS A 2 -17.04 11.77 15.39
CA CYS A 2 -16.62 10.95 14.24
C CYS A 2 -15.11 10.73 14.33
N LEU A 3 -14.67 9.54 14.77
CA LEU A 3 -13.27 9.15 14.70
C LEU A 3 -12.94 8.95 13.21
N ILE A 4 -12.51 10.03 12.53
CA ILE A 4 -12.02 9.90 11.15
C ILE A 4 -10.71 9.14 11.22
N LEU A 5 -10.80 7.83 11.00
CA LEU A 5 -9.63 6.97 10.81
C LEU A 5 -8.93 7.47 9.55
N ARG A 6 -7.80 8.17 9.73
CA ARG A 6 -7.06 8.79 8.63
C ARG A 6 -6.31 7.72 7.84
N SER A 7 -6.72 7.53 6.59
CA SER A 7 -5.90 6.88 5.57
C SER A 7 -5.02 7.94 4.91
N GLN A 8 -3.75 7.60 4.63
CA GLN A 8 -2.80 8.52 4.01
C GLN A 8 -1.93 7.76 3.00
N ALA A 9 -1.82 8.32 1.80
CA ALA A 9 -0.92 7.88 0.74
C ALA A 9 0.36 8.73 0.75
N GLY A 10 1.45 8.19 1.30
CA GLY A 10 2.74 8.88 1.31
C GLY A 10 3.58 8.49 0.09
N VAL A 11 3.83 9.43 -0.83
CA VAL A 11 4.78 9.21 -1.94
C VAL A 11 6.21 9.19 -1.37
N VAL A 12 6.99 8.18 -1.75
CA VAL A 12 8.37 7.97 -1.33
C VAL A 12 9.27 7.76 -2.55
N ASP A 13 10.54 8.15 -2.44
CA ASP A 13 11.56 7.82 -3.45
C ASP A 13 11.98 6.35 -3.34
N ASP A 14 11.98 5.80 -2.13
CA ASP A 14 12.25 4.40 -1.84
C ASP A 14 11.40 3.86 -0.68
N PHE A 15 10.97 2.60 -0.77
CA PHE A 15 10.17 1.97 0.28
C PHE A 15 10.91 1.82 1.62
N SER A 16 12.24 1.98 1.64
CA SER A 16 13.06 1.95 2.84
C SER A 16 13.08 3.27 3.61
N GLN A 17 12.66 4.40 2.99
CA GLN A 17 12.65 5.72 3.65
C GLN A 17 11.64 5.78 4.81
N VAL A 18 10.58 4.97 4.73
CA VAL A 18 9.55 4.89 5.76
C VAL A 18 9.72 3.58 6.51
N ASP A 19 9.80 3.69 7.84
CA ASP A 19 9.93 2.53 8.72
C ASP A 19 8.83 1.49 8.42
N ARG A 20 9.26 0.23 8.30
CA ARG A 20 8.41 -0.94 8.02
C ARG A 20 7.63 -0.94 6.70
N CYS A 21 7.79 0.07 5.85
CA CYS A 21 7.01 0.11 4.61
C CYS A 21 7.47 -0.96 3.61
N LYS A 22 8.77 -1.18 3.50
CA LYS A 22 9.33 -2.28 2.69
C LYS A 22 8.94 -3.68 3.17
N ASP A 23 8.49 -3.84 4.41
CA ASP A 23 8.15 -5.16 4.98
C ASP A 23 7.01 -5.85 4.22
N PHE A 24 6.17 -5.08 3.54
CA PHE A 24 5.08 -5.61 2.72
C PHE A 24 5.54 -6.20 1.39
N LEU A 25 6.76 -5.90 0.95
CA LEU A 25 7.36 -6.51 -0.22
C LEU A 25 7.86 -7.91 0.11
N TYR A 26 7.72 -8.83 -0.85
CA TYR A 26 8.29 -10.17 -0.69
C TYR A 26 9.80 -10.07 -0.46
N MET A 27 10.27 -10.58 0.68
CA MET A 27 11.67 -10.47 1.10
C MET A 27 12.21 -9.03 1.11
N GLY A 28 11.34 -8.03 1.33
CA GLY A 28 11.73 -6.62 1.30
C GLY A 28 12.20 -6.11 -0.07
N THR A 29 11.97 -6.89 -1.14
CA THR A 29 12.55 -6.64 -2.46
C THR A 29 11.50 -6.05 -3.41
N PRO A 30 11.70 -4.83 -3.95
CA PRO A 30 10.78 -4.27 -4.93
C PRO A 30 10.82 -5.02 -6.27
N PRO A 31 9.71 -5.03 -7.03
CA PRO A 31 9.66 -5.69 -8.33
C PRO A 31 10.70 -5.10 -9.29
N ARG A 32 11.42 -5.98 -9.99
CA ARG A 32 12.41 -5.61 -11.00
C ARG A 32 11.75 -5.44 -12.37
N GLY A 33 12.32 -4.60 -13.23
CA GLY A 33 11.91 -4.47 -14.64
C GLY A 33 10.81 -3.42 -14.94
N TYR A 34 10.27 -2.74 -13.92
CA TYR A 34 9.19 -1.74 -14.09
C TYR A 34 9.62 -0.31 -13.70
N LEU A 35 10.92 -0.02 -13.69
CA LEU A 35 11.49 1.23 -13.17
C LEU A 35 11.39 2.39 -14.18
N SER A 36 10.19 2.64 -14.73
CA SER A 36 9.95 3.96 -15.32
C SER A 36 10.02 4.99 -14.20
N THR A 37 10.80 6.05 -14.41
CA THR A 37 10.91 7.18 -13.47
C THR A 37 9.59 7.91 -13.25
N SER A 38 8.58 7.65 -14.10
CA SER A 38 7.23 8.21 -13.96
C SER A 38 6.41 7.53 -12.86
N LEU A 39 6.76 6.30 -12.46
CA LEU A 39 5.99 5.58 -11.45
C LEU A 39 6.26 6.14 -10.05
N LYS A 40 5.21 6.23 -9.26
CA LYS A 40 5.26 6.69 -7.87
C LYS A 40 5.25 5.48 -6.95
N LYS A 41 6.22 5.43 -6.03
CA LYS A 41 6.20 4.47 -4.92
C LYS A 41 5.40 5.10 -3.79
N ILE A 42 4.40 4.39 -3.31
CA ILE A 42 3.47 4.89 -2.29
C ILE A 42 3.51 3.95 -1.09
N CYS A 43 3.75 4.54 0.09
CA CYS A 43 3.56 3.90 1.38
C CYS A 43 2.15 4.20 1.90
N GLN A 44 1.28 3.19 1.90
CA GLN A 44 -0.09 3.35 2.33
C GLN A 44 -0.20 3.16 3.84
N ARG A 45 -0.77 4.15 4.52
CA ARG A 45 -0.91 4.19 5.98
C ARG A 45 -2.36 4.30 6.39
N TYR A 46 -2.67 3.65 7.50
CA TYR A 46 -3.97 3.75 8.16
C TYR A 46 -3.76 3.96 9.65
N VAL A 47 -4.28 5.06 10.19
CA VAL A 47 -4.03 5.49 11.57
C VAL A 47 -2.51 5.55 11.81
N ASP A 48 -1.81 6.23 10.90
CA ASP A 48 -0.35 6.42 10.86
C ASP A 48 0.50 5.15 10.84
N LYS A 49 -0.12 3.98 10.70
CA LYS A 49 0.58 2.69 10.59
C LYS A 49 0.66 2.23 9.14
N PRO A 50 1.85 1.84 8.64
CA PRO A 50 1.99 1.21 7.34
C PRO A 50 1.09 -0.02 7.20
N ARG A 51 0.44 -0.17 6.04
CA ARG A 51 -0.49 -1.27 5.74
C ARG A 51 -0.15 -2.06 4.49
N TYR A 52 0.30 -1.37 3.45
CA TYR A 52 0.71 -1.97 2.18
C TYR A 52 1.52 -0.96 1.38
N VAL A 53 2.11 -1.43 0.29
CA VAL A 53 2.81 -0.59 -0.67
C VAL A 53 2.18 -0.69 -2.05
N THR A 54 2.24 0.41 -2.78
CA THR A 54 1.75 0.50 -4.15
C THR A 54 2.80 1.14 -5.04
N LEU A 55 3.01 0.57 -6.22
CA LEU A 55 3.69 1.21 -7.34
C LEU A 55 2.60 1.73 -8.29
N TYR A 56 2.48 3.04 -8.37
CA TYR A 56 1.36 3.73 -9.02
C TYR A 56 1.81 4.45 -10.28
N ASP A 57 1.03 4.31 -11.36
CA ASP A 57 1.20 5.06 -12.59
C ASP A 57 0.23 6.26 -12.59
N PRO A 58 0.71 7.49 -12.36
CA PRO A 58 -0.13 8.68 -12.32
C PRO A 58 -0.59 9.16 -13.71
N GLN A 59 -0.07 8.62 -14.82
CA GLN A 59 -0.56 8.96 -16.16
C GLN A 59 -1.77 8.12 -16.52
N LYS A 60 -1.76 6.85 -16.10
CA LYS A 60 -2.85 5.89 -16.37
C LYS A 60 -3.86 5.79 -15.22
N HIS A 61 -3.54 6.41 -14.08
CA HIS A 61 -4.31 6.32 -12.84
C HIS A 61 -4.51 4.87 -12.36
N ILE A 62 -3.45 4.03 -12.45
CA ILE A 62 -3.52 2.61 -12.06
C ILE A 62 -2.43 2.21 -11.07
N PRO A 63 -2.72 1.30 -10.12
CA PRO A 63 -1.70 0.62 -9.34
C PRO A 63 -1.09 -0.52 -10.18
N VAL A 64 0.09 -0.30 -10.75
CA VAL A 64 0.82 -1.29 -11.56
C VAL A 64 1.20 -2.51 -10.73
N TYR A 65 1.53 -2.29 -9.46
CA TYR A 65 1.86 -3.35 -8.52
C TYR A 65 1.47 -2.92 -7.11
N SER A 66 0.92 -3.84 -6.32
CA SER A 66 0.69 -3.63 -4.89
C SER A 66 1.13 -4.85 -4.11
N ALA A 67 1.65 -4.65 -2.91
CA ALA A 67 2.08 -5.73 -2.03
C ALA A 67 1.57 -5.50 -0.61
N TYR A 68 1.02 -6.55 -0.01
CA TYR A 68 0.50 -6.57 1.35
C TYR A 68 0.75 -7.95 1.96
N ILE A 69 0.81 -8.01 3.30
CA ILE A 69 0.92 -9.28 4.02
C ILE A 69 -0.48 -9.76 4.37
N PHE A 70 -0.86 -10.91 3.81
CA PHE A 70 -2.09 -11.58 4.20
C PHE A 70 -1.94 -12.16 5.61
N LYS A 71 -2.74 -11.65 6.55
CA LYS A 71 -2.86 -12.23 7.88
C LYS A 71 -3.94 -13.31 7.81
N LYS A 72 -3.49 -14.54 7.60
CA LYS A 72 -4.25 -15.81 7.61
C LYS A 72 -5.71 -15.67 8.10
N SER A 73 -6.68 -16.00 7.24
CA SER A 73 -8.07 -16.20 7.66
C SER A 73 -8.28 -17.64 8.10
N ASP A 74 -9.23 -17.86 8.99
CA ASP A 74 -9.84 -19.18 9.27
C ASP A 74 -10.54 -19.78 8.03
N GLY A 75 -10.78 -18.96 6.99
CA GLY A 75 -11.30 -19.38 5.69
C GLY A 75 -12.81 -19.54 5.67
N GLU A 76 -13.46 -19.38 6.83
CA GLU A 76 -14.90 -19.59 6.98
C GLU A 76 -15.73 -18.33 6.75
N LYS A 77 -15.13 -17.13 6.88
CA LYS A 77 -15.89 -15.87 6.78
C LYS A 77 -15.17 -14.83 5.92
N ARG A 78 -15.92 -14.25 4.97
CA ARG A 78 -15.59 -12.90 4.49
C ARG A 78 -15.73 -11.97 5.68
N VAL A 79 -14.71 -11.17 5.94
CA VAL A 79 -14.77 -10.18 7.02
C VAL A 79 -15.86 -9.17 6.65
N ASP A 80 -16.79 -8.88 7.57
CA ASP A 80 -17.87 -7.89 7.40
C ASP A 80 -17.31 -6.46 7.44
N ILE A 81 -16.34 -6.17 6.57
CA ILE A 81 -15.78 -4.84 6.36
C ILE A 81 -16.39 -4.31 5.07
N PRO A 82 -17.03 -3.12 5.10
CA PRO A 82 -17.49 -2.49 3.88
C PRO A 82 -16.31 -2.21 2.95
N TRP A 83 -16.56 -2.24 1.64
CA TRP A 83 -15.56 -1.83 0.67
C TRP A 83 -15.02 -0.44 1.00
N MET A 84 -13.69 -0.34 1.12
CA MET A 84 -13.01 0.93 1.34
C MET A 84 -12.46 1.43 0.01
N PHE A 85 -12.67 2.71 -0.27
CA PHE A 85 -12.00 3.39 -1.38
C PHE A 85 -10.59 3.79 -0.96
N GLU A 86 -9.66 3.68 -1.89
CA GLU A 86 -8.32 4.22 -1.69
C GLU A 86 -8.43 5.76 -1.61
N PRO A 87 -7.88 6.39 -0.55
CA PRO A 87 -7.87 7.85 -0.45
C PRO A 87 -7.18 8.43 -1.69
N GLN A 88 -7.87 9.34 -2.36
CA GLN A 88 -7.34 10.06 -3.53
C GLN A 88 -6.30 11.09 -3.11
#